data_AF-A0A453KW63-F1
#
_entry.id   AF-A0A453KW63-F1
#
_cell.length_a   1.000
_cell.length_b   1.000
_cell.length_c   1.000
_cell.angle_alpha   90.00
_cell.angle_beta   90.00
_cell.angle_gamma   90.00
#
_symmetry.space_group_name_H-M   'P 1'
#
loop_
_entity.id
_entity.type
_entity.pdbx_description
1 polymer ?
#
loop_
_entity_poly.entity_id
_entity_poly.type
_entity_poly.pdbx_seq_one_letter_code
_entity_poly.pdbx_strand_id
1 'polypeptide(L)'
;GPLVGKALASRAWEPASPDRWLCLLLALFALRAFTYQLWSSYSNMLFLTRRRRIVRDGVDFEQIDKEWDWDNFLILQIMMAATALYAFPSLRHLPGWNTGGLAVAALLHVAATEPLFYAAHRGFHGAHLFARYHALHHSNKVPTPFTAGFATPLEHLVLGLLMALPLAGACAAGLGSVGLAFAYVLSFDFLRAMGHCNVELFPGGLFRSLPFLRYLIYTPT
;
A
#
# COMPACT_ATOMS: atom_id res chain seq x y z
N GLY A 1 -0.12 17.41 19.78
CA GLY A 1 -0.50 17.73 21.18
C GLY A 1 -1.90 17.26 21.53
N PRO A 2 -2.96 17.90 21.01
CA PRO A 2 -4.33 17.72 21.53
C PRO A 2 -4.97 16.37 21.18
N LEU A 3 -4.63 15.76 20.04
CA LEU A 3 -5.16 14.45 19.63
C LEU A 3 -4.59 13.28 20.46
N VAL A 4 -3.28 13.28 20.71
CA VAL A 4 -2.62 12.25 21.54
C VAL A 4 -3.04 12.39 23.00
N GLY A 5 -3.14 13.62 23.52
CA GLY A 5 -3.64 13.89 24.87
C GLY A 5 -5.11 13.48 25.04
N LYS A 6 -5.97 13.73 24.05
CA LYS A 6 -7.35 13.23 24.05
C LYS A 6 -7.40 11.71 23.94
N ALA A 7 -6.62 11.08 23.07
CA ALA A 7 -6.58 9.62 22.94
C ALA A 7 -6.22 8.94 24.27
N LEU A 8 -5.21 9.45 24.99
CA LEU A 8 -4.80 8.93 26.30
C LEU A 8 -5.82 9.22 27.42
N ALA A 9 -6.52 10.37 27.36
CA ALA A 9 -7.54 10.75 28.33
C ALA A 9 -8.95 10.23 28.01
N SER A 10 -9.15 9.66 26.81
CA SER A 10 -10.45 9.24 26.31
C SER A 10 -10.75 7.77 26.55
N ARG A 11 -12.01 7.42 26.35
CA ARG A 11 -12.54 6.05 26.27
C ARG A 11 -12.05 5.29 25.02
N ALA A 12 -10.87 5.60 24.49
CA ALA A 12 -10.29 4.88 23.34
C ALA A 12 -10.12 3.37 23.60
N TRP A 13 -10.15 2.97 24.87
CA TRP A 13 -10.11 1.57 25.30
C TRP A 13 -11.50 0.89 25.33
N GLU A 14 -12.61 1.65 25.22
CA GLU A 14 -13.96 1.09 25.16
C GLU A 14 -14.24 0.47 23.77
N PRO A 15 -14.87 -0.73 23.71
CA PRO A 15 -15.33 -1.31 22.45
C PRO A 15 -16.24 -0.35 21.69
N ALA A 16 -16.01 -0.18 20.38
CA ALA A 16 -16.76 0.70 19.48
C ALA A 16 -16.69 2.22 19.77
N SER A 17 -15.84 2.69 20.70
CA SER A 17 -15.60 4.13 20.90
C SER A 17 -15.08 4.77 19.59
N PRO A 18 -15.62 5.94 19.18
CA PRO A 18 -15.07 6.71 18.05
C PRO A 18 -13.57 6.99 18.19
N ASP A 19 -13.09 7.19 19.42
CA ASP A 19 -11.69 7.48 19.72
C ASP A 19 -10.79 6.27 19.45
N ARG A 20 -11.29 5.05 19.64
CA ARG A 20 -10.55 3.81 19.32
C ARG A 20 -10.21 3.72 17.85
N TRP A 21 -11.16 4.01 16.97
CA TRP A 21 -10.98 3.90 15.52
C TRP A 21 -10.07 5.00 14.99
N LEU A 22 -10.13 6.20 15.56
CA LEU A 22 -9.17 7.25 15.27
C LEU A 22 -7.74 6.82 15.61
N CYS A 23 -7.53 6.24 16.80
CA CYS A 23 -6.23 5.70 17.19
C CYS A 23 -5.74 4.60 16.25
N LEU A 24 -6.61 3.67 15.85
CA LEU A 24 -6.27 2.60 14.91
C LEU A 24 -5.91 3.15 13.52
N LEU A 25 -6.65 4.13 13.01
CA LEU A 25 -6.34 4.76 11.72
C LEU A 25 -5.01 5.51 11.76
N LEU A 26 -4.72 6.24 12.85
CA LEU A 26 -3.44 6.92 13.05
C LEU A 26 -2.29 5.92 13.18
N ALA A 27 -2.49 4.83 13.92
CA ALA A 27 -1.50 3.76 14.04
C ALA A 27 -1.22 3.10 12.68
N LEU A 28 -2.29 2.82 11.91
CA LEU A 28 -2.15 2.29 10.56
C LEU A 28 -1.39 3.28 9.67
N PHE A 29 -1.76 4.56 9.63
CA PHE A 29 -1.04 5.60 8.88
C PHE A 29 0.46 5.60 9.22
N ALA A 30 0.79 5.62 10.51
CA ALA A 30 2.19 5.64 10.97
C ALA A 30 2.95 4.38 10.53
N LEU A 31 2.35 3.19 10.65
CA LEU A 31 2.98 1.93 10.22
C LEU A 31 3.18 1.87 8.70
N ARG A 32 2.21 2.37 7.93
CA ARG A 32 2.31 2.48 6.48
C ARG A 32 3.46 3.42 6.10
N ALA A 33 3.48 4.64 6.65
CA ALA A 33 4.56 5.61 6.41
C ALA A 33 5.93 5.05 6.82
N PHE A 34 6.01 4.36 7.97
CA PHE A 34 7.22 3.71 8.44
C PHE A 34 7.70 2.60 7.49
N THR A 35 6.79 1.82 6.90
CA THR A 35 7.13 0.80 5.90
C THR A 35 7.83 1.41 4.69
N TYR A 36 7.29 2.49 4.15
CA TYR A 36 7.92 3.22 3.04
C TYR A 36 9.26 3.84 3.43
N GLN A 37 9.36 4.41 4.64
CA GLN A 37 10.61 4.97 5.14
C GLN A 37 11.69 3.89 5.32
N LEU A 38 11.35 2.71 5.82
CA LEU A 38 12.28 1.58 5.95
C LEU A 38 12.80 1.13 4.58
N TRP A 39 11.92 0.97 3.61
CA TRP A 39 12.30 0.62 2.24
C TRP A 39 13.19 1.70 1.61
N SER A 40 12.85 2.98 1.80
CA SER A 40 13.65 4.11 1.29
C SER A 40 15.02 4.14 1.94
N SER A 41 15.10 3.87 3.25
CA SER A 41 16.37 3.79 3.97
C SER A 41 17.21 2.64 3.43
N TYR A 42 16.62 1.45 3.26
CA TYR A 42 17.28 0.29 2.67
C TYR A 42 17.80 0.56 1.25
N SER A 43 16.97 1.13 0.35
CA SER A 43 17.38 1.41 -1.03
C SER A 43 18.58 2.36 -1.10
N ASN A 44 18.68 3.30 -0.15
CA ASN A 44 19.75 4.28 -0.05
C ASN A 44 21.00 3.80 0.73
N MET A 45 20.96 2.63 1.37
CA MET A 45 22.14 2.01 1.99
C MET A 45 23.07 1.43 0.93
N LEU A 46 23.81 2.28 0.22
CA LEU A 46 24.66 1.87 -0.91
C LEU A 46 25.72 0.82 -0.56
N PHE A 47 26.15 0.75 0.70
CA PHE A 47 27.06 -0.32 1.15
C PHE A 47 26.42 -1.72 1.06
N LEU A 48 25.08 -1.82 1.13
CA LEU A 48 24.31 -3.04 0.90
C LEU A 48 23.87 -3.18 -0.56
N THR A 49 23.40 -2.09 -1.17
CA THR A 49 22.60 -2.16 -2.40
C THR A 49 23.38 -1.89 -3.69
N ARG A 50 24.54 -1.23 -3.63
CA ARG A 50 25.24 -0.70 -4.83
C ARG A 50 25.44 -1.71 -5.95
N ARG A 51 25.76 -2.98 -5.64
CA ARG A 51 25.99 -4.01 -6.68
C ARG A 51 24.69 -4.51 -7.32
N ARG A 52 23.56 -4.41 -6.62
CA ARG A 52 22.24 -4.95 -6.98
C ARG A 52 21.27 -3.90 -7.52
N ARG A 53 21.70 -2.65 -7.71
CA ARG A 53 20.85 -1.59 -8.29
C ARG A 53 20.47 -1.91 -9.73
N ILE A 54 19.18 -1.79 -10.04
CA ILE A 54 18.60 -2.08 -11.35
C ILE A 54 18.89 -0.90 -12.29
N VAL A 55 18.44 0.30 -11.91
CA VAL A 55 18.75 1.58 -12.56
C VAL A 55 19.97 2.21 -11.87
N ARG A 56 21.01 2.46 -12.67
CA ARG A 56 22.32 2.95 -12.20
C ARG A 56 22.37 4.46 -11.99
N ASP A 57 21.45 5.21 -12.61
CA ASP A 57 21.38 6.67 -12.51
C ASP A 57 21.12 7.15 -11.08
N GLY A 58 21.57 8.36 -10.76
CA GLY A 58 21.23 9.02 -9.50
C GLY A 58 19.81 9.57 -9.52
N VAL A 59 19.19 9.69 -8.35
CA VAL A 59 17.97 10.49 -8.19
C VAL A 59 18.38 11.97 -8.26
N ASP A 60 17.80 12.73 -9.19
CA ASP A 60 18.08 14.16 -9.34
C ASP A 60 17.16 15.01 -8.44
N PHE A 61 17.47 16.31 -8.33
CA PHE A 61 16.70 17.24 -7.50
C PHE A 61 15.25 17.40 -7.99
N GLU A 62 15.02 17.35 -9.31
CA GLU A 62 13.68 17.45 -9.88
C GLU A 62 12.80 16.27 -9.42
N GLN A 63 13.35 15.06 -9.40
CA GLN A 63 12.65 13.90 -8.89
C GLN A 63 12.42 13.97 -7.37
N ILE A 64 13.40 14.45 -6.60
CA ILE A 64 13.22 14.64 -5.15
C ILE A 64 12.06 15.60 -4.87
N ASP A 65 11.98 16.72 -5.60
CA ASP A 65 10.91 17.70 -5.44
C ASP A 65 9.54 17.11 -5.81
N LYS A 66 9.47 16.30 -6.88
CA LYS A 66 8.26 15.59 -7.28
C LYS A 66 7.78 14.59 -6.21
N GLU A 67 8.70 13.88 -5.60
CA GLU A 67 8.42 12.87 -4.59
C GLU A 67 8.25 13.44 -3.18
N TRP A 68 8.34 14.76 -3.01
CA TRP A 68 8.27 15.40 -1.70
C TRP A 68 6.97 15.06 -0.96
N ASP A 69 5.83 15.19 -1.65
CA ASP A 69 4.50 14.90 -1.11
C ASP A 69 4.05 13.45 -1.39
N TRP A 70 4.99 12.49 -1.34
CA TRP A 70 4.71 11.07 -1.60
C TRP A 70 3.68 10.47 -0.64
N ASP A 71 3.45 11.08 0.52
CA ASP A 71 2.50 10.60 1.54
C ASP A 71 1.04 11.00 1.26
N ASN A 72 0.79 11.81 0.22
CA ASN A 72 -0.56 12.20 -0.20
C ASN A 72 -1.51 11.00 -0.39
N PHE A 73 -1.01 9.87 -0.91
CA PHE A 73 -1.86 8.68 -1.06
C PHE A 73 -2.21 8.02 0.27
N LEU A 74 -1.31 8.07 1.27
CA LEU A 74 -1.58 7.56 2.61
C LEU A 74 -2.68 8.37 3.26
N ILE A 75 -2.61 9.71 3.13
CA ILE A 75 -3.63 10.63 3.64
C ILE A 75 -4.98 10.32 2.98
N LEU A 76 -5.01 10.27 1.65
CA LEU A 76 -6.22 9.96 0.89
C LEU A 76 -6.84 8.62 1.30
N GLN A 77 -6.04 7.55 1.36
CA GLN A 77 -6.57 6.21 1.67
C GLN A 77 -6.99 6.05 3.13
N ILE A 78 -6.36 6.76 4.07
CA ILE A 78 -6.84 6.83 5.45
C ILE A 78 -8.15 7.61 5.55
N MET A 79 -8.31 8.70 4.77
CA MET A 79 -9.60 9.38 4.65
C MET A 79 -10.67 8.45 4.07
N MET A 80 -10.36 7.67 3.04
CA MET A 80 -11.27 6.65 2.50
C MET A 80 -11.68 5.62 3.56
N ALA A 81 -10.72 5.13 4.36
CA ALA A 81 -11.00 4.20 5.45
C ALA A 81 -11.88 4.85 6.55
N ALA A 82 -11.63 6.11 6.90
CA ALA A 82 -12.46 6.87 7.83
C ALA A 82 -13.88 7.06 7.28
N THR A 83 -14.03 7.39 5.99
CA THR A 83 -15.33 7.48 5.33
C THR A 83 -16.07 6.14 5.34
N ALA A 84 -15.37 5.02 5.11
CA ALA A 84 -15.97 3.69 5.19
C ALA A 84 -16.45 3.36 6.62
N LEU A 85 -15.64 3.64 7.65
CA LEU A 85 -16.05 3.49 9.05
C LEU A 85 -17.22 4.42 9.44
N TYR A 86 -17.32 5.60 8.81
CA TYR A 86 -18.45 6.49 8.97
C TYR A 86 -19.73 5.93 8.33
N ALA A 87 -19.64 5.53 7.06
CA ALA A 87 -20.74 5.04 6.25
C ALA A 87 -21.27 3.67 6.68
N PHE A 88 -20.40 2.81 7.22
CA PHE A 88 -20.73 1.45 7.65
C PHE A 88 -20.41 1.26 9.14
N PRO A 89 -21.33 1.62 10.05
CA PRO A 89 -21.12 1.48 11.49
C PRO A 89 -20.78 0.05 11.93
N SER A 90 -21.22 -0.98 11.20
CA SER A 90 -20.90 -2.39 11.46
C SER A 90 -19.39 -2.67 11.47
N LEU A 91 -18.60 -1.93 10.67
CA LEU A 91 -17.14 -2.05 10.64
C LEU A 91 -16.50 -1.63 11.98
N ARG A 92 -17.20 -0.83 12.81
CA ARG A 92 -16.73 -0.41 14.13
C ARG A 92 -16.84 -1.50 15.20
N HIS A 93 -17.41 -2.65 14.85
CA HIS A 93 -17.61 -3.80 15.73
C HIS A 93 -16.79 -5.01 15.29
N LEU A 94 -15.86 -4.84 14.34
CA LEU A 94 -15.00 -5.93 13.90
C LEU A 94 -14.19 -6.50 15.08
N PRO A 95 -14.04 -7.84 15.16
CA PRO A 95 -13.16 -8.45 16.15
C PRO A 95 -11.72 -8.01 15.93
N GLY A 96 -10.91 -8.06 16.99
CA GLY A 96 -9.48 -7.71 16.90
C GLY A 96 -8.73 -8.62 15.93
N TRP A 97 -9.05 -9.92 15.92
CA TRP A 97 -8.37 -10.92 15.11
C TRP A 97 -9.33 -12.02 14.66
N ASN A 98 -9.22 -12.46 13.41
CA ASN A 98 -9.89 -13.63 12.86
C ASN A 98 -9.04 -14.18 11.71
N THR A 99 -8.48 -15.38 11.88
CA THR A 99 -7.62 -16.01 10.87
C THR A 99 -8.39 -16.50 9.64
N GLY A 100 -9.69 -16.79 9.77
CA GLY A 100 -10.52 -17.24 8.65
C GLY A 100 -10.59 -16.20 7.52
N GLY A 101 -10.49 -14.92 7.86
CA GLY A 101 -10.48 -13.84 6.87
C GLY A 101 -9.23 -13.80 5.99
N LEU A 102 -8.11 -14.41 6.43
CA LEU A 102 -6.88 -14.44 5.64
C LEU A 102 -7.03 -15.24 4.35
N ALA A 103 -7.68 -16.41 4.42
CA ALA A 103 -7.94 -17.24 3.26
C ALA A 103 -8.87 -16.55 2.26
N VAL A 104 -9.94 -15.90 2.74
CA VAL A 104 -10.86 -15.14 1.89
C VAL A 104 -10.15 -13.95 1.25
N ALA A 105 -9.37 -13.20 2.02
CA ALA A 105 -8.63 -12.06 1.50
C ALA A 105 -7.58 -12.47 0.46
N ALA A 106 -6.83 -13.55 0.70
CA ALA A 106 -5.86 -14.07 -0.25
C ALA A 106 -6.52 -14.55 -1.54
N LEU A 107 -7.64 -15.29 -1.44
CA LEU A 107 -8.39 -15.75 -2.61
C LEU A 107 -8.90 -14.56 -3.43
N LEU A 108 -9.52 -13.58 -2.79
CA LEU A 108 -10.04 -12.39 -3.49
C LEU A 108 -8.92 -11.50 -4.03
N HIS A 109 -7.77 -11.46 -3.37
CA HIS A 109 -6.60 -10.73 -3.88
C HIS A 109 -6.17 -11.30 -5.24
N VAL A 110 -5.94 -12.61 -5.30
CA VAL A 110 -5.47 -13.29 -6.52
C VAL A 110 -6.57 -13.35 -7.58
N ALA A 111 -7.81 -13.68 -7.19
CA ALA A 111 -8.89 -13.90 -8.15
C ALA A 111 -9.54 -12.61 -8.66
N ALA A 112 -9.47 -11.51 -7.90
CA ALA A 112 -10.12 -10.26 -8.26
C ALA A 112 -9.18 -9.05 -8.25
N THR A 113 -8.51 -8.76 -7.13
CA THR A 113 -7.67 -7.55 -7.01
C THR A 113 -6.57 -7.50 -8.07
N GLU A 114 -5.84 -8.59 -8.29
CA GLU A 114 -4.76 -8.65 -9.29
C GLU A 114 -5.26 -8.48 -10.74
N PRO A 115 -6.25 -9.25 -11.24
CA PRO A 115 -6.80 -9.03 -12.58
C PRO A 115 -7.37 -7.63 -12.79
N LEU A 116 -8.08 -7.09 -11.79
CA LEU A 116 -8.66 -5.75 -11.87
C LEU A 116 -7.58 -4.67 -11.83
N PHE A 117 -6.54 -4.84 -11.02
CA PHE A 117 -5.36 -3.97 -11.02
C PHE A 117 -4.69 -3.97 -12.39
N TYR A 118 -4.45 -5.15 -12.98
CA TYR A 118 -3.88 -5.26 -14.32
C TYR A 118 -4.74 -4.55 -15.37
N ALA A 119 -6.06 -4.77 -15.36
CA ALA A 119 -6.98 -4.14 -16.30
C ALA A 119 -7.01 -2.61 -16.13
N ALA A 120 -7.07 -2.13 -14.89
CA ALA A 120 -7.06 -0.70 -14.59
C ALA A 120 -5.74 -0.04 -15.01
N HIS A 121 -4.60 -0.64 -14.64
CA HIS A 121 -3.28 -0.16 -15.02
C HIS A 121 -3.11 -0.14 -16.55
N ARG A 122 -3.52 -1.20 -17.25
CA ARG A 122 -3.55 -1.23 -18.72
C ARG A 122 -4.44 -0.11 -19.30
N GLY A 123 -5.58 0.18 -18.66
CA GLY A 123 -6.44 1.30 -19.02
C GLY A 123 -5.76 2.66 -18.86
N PHE A 124 -5.03 2.86 -17.76
CA PHE A 124 -4.23 4.06 -17.53
C PHE A 124 -3.12 4.28 -18.56
N HIS A 125 -2.63 3.21 -19.19
CA HIS A 125 -1.71 3.28 -20.33
C HIS A 125 -2.38 3.59 -21.69
N GLY A 126 -3.70 3.72 -21.73
CA GLY A 126 -4.41 4.23 -22.91
C GLY A 126 -4.17 5.71 -23.13
N ALA A 127 -4.11 6.17 -24.39
CA ALA A 127 -3.67 7.53 -24.76
C ALA A 127 -4.30 8.67 -23.92
N HIS A 128 -5.61 8.62 -23.66
CA HIS A 128 -6.31 9.65 -22.90
C HIS A 128 -5.96 9.66 -21.42
N LEU A 129 -6.03 8.49 -20.76
CA LEU A 129 -5.77 8.37 -19.34
C LEU A 129 -4.28 8.52 -19.03
N PHE A 130 -3.42 8.11 -19.96
CA PHE A 130 -1.99 8.29 -19.82
C PHE A 130 -1.64 9.77 -19.77
N ALA A 131 -2.03 10.54 -20.78
CA ALA A 131 -1.67 11.96 -20.86
C ALA A 131 -2.18 12.81 -19.68
N ARG A 132 -3.32 12.42 -19.07
CA ARG A 132 -3.98 13.20 -18.02
C ARG A 132 -3.73 12.71 -16.60
N TYR A 133 -3.48 11.42 -16.43
CA TYR A 133 -3.41 10.80 -15.11
C TYR A 133 -2.12 10.01 -14.92
N HIS A 134 -1.72 9.17 -15.87
CA HIS A 134 -0.61 8.24 -15.64
C HIS A 134 0.79 8.77 -16.01
N ALA A 135 0.89 9.79 -16.87
CA ALA A 135 2.18 10.32 -17.33
C ALA A 135 3.02 10.89 -16.18
N LEU A 136 2.36 11.44 -15.15
CA LEU A 136 3.02 11.92 -13.94
C LEU A 136 3.76 10.77 -13.24
N HIS A 137 3.09 9.64 -13.04
CA HIS A 137 3.67 8.45 -12.40
C HIS A 137 4.91 7.92 -13.15
N HIS A 138 4.90 7.99 -14.49
CA HIS A 138 6.04 7.59 -15.34
C HIS A 138 7.11 8.67 -15.53
N SER A 139 6.93 9.87 -14.96
CA SER A 139 7.87 10.97 -15.16
C SER A 139 9.16 10.84 -14.34
N ASN A 140 9.18 9.96 -13.34
CA ASN A 140 10.36 9.67 -12.52
C ASN A 140 11.16 8.52 -13.14
N LYS A 141 12.47 8.75 -13.34
CA LYS A 141 13.34 7.81 -14.07
C LYS A 141 13.88 6.71 -13.18
N VAL A 142 14.21 7.04 -11.94
CA VAL A 142 14.81 6.10 -10.99
C VAL A 142 13.72 5.67 -10.02
N PRO A 143 13.29 4.40 -9.99
CA PRO A 143 12.29 3.99 -9.02
C PRO A 143 12.84 4.16 -7.60
N THR A 144 12.03 4.74 -6.72
CA THR A 144 12.24 4.78 -5.29
C THR A 144 10.98 4.28 -4.60
N PRO A 145 11.05 3.81 -3.34
CA PRO A 145 9.84 3.47 -2.60
C PRO A 145 8.81 4.62 -2.57
N PHE A 146 9.27 5.87 -2.61
CA PHE A 146 8.41 7.06 -2.68
C PHE A 146 7.82 7.30 -4.08
N THR A 147 8.48 6.88 -5.16
CA THR A 147 7.88 6.86 -6.51
C THR A 147 6.58 6.06 -6.54
N ALA A 148 6.46 5.02 -5.70
CA ALA A 148 5.18 4.32 -5.59
C ALA A 148 4.08 5.27 -5.07
N GLY A 149 4.37 6.17 -4.12
CA GLY A 149 3.41 7.19 -3.68
C GLY A 149 3.11 8.27 -4.71
N PHE A 150 3.97 8.43 -5.72
CA PHE A 150 3.88 9.48 -6.73
C PHE A 150 2.95 9.10 -7.89
N ALA A 151 1.66 9.39 -7.73
CA ALA A 151 0.62 9.20 -8.74
C ALA A 151 -0.54 10.16 -8.49
N THR A 152 -1.45 10.28 -9.46
CA THR A 152 -2.60 11.18 -9.34
C THR A 152 -3.63 10.67 -8.32
N PRO A 153 -4.49 11.55 -7.77
CA PRO A 153 -5.56 11.14 -6.87
C PRO A 153 -6.48 10.06 -7.46
N LEU A 154 -6.72 10.09 -8.78
CA LEU A 154 -7.55 9.07 -9.45
C LEU A 154 -6.90 7.68 -9.38
N GLU A 155 -5.59 7.59 -9.65
CA GLU A 155 -4.86 6.32 -9.56
C GLU A 155 -4.88 5.78 -8.12
N HIS A 156 -4.69 6.65 -7.13
CA HIS A 156 -4.71 6.26 -5.73
C HIS A 156 -6.10 5.91 -5.20
N LEU A 157 -7.16 6.52 -5.73
CA LEU A 157 -8.55 6.13 -5.48
C LEU A 157 -8.81 4.72 -6.01
N VAL A 158 -8.43 4.45 -7.27
CA VAL A 158 -8.57 3.11 -7.88
C VAL A 158 -7.79 2.09 -7.07
N LEU A 159 -6.53 2.38 -6.72
CA LEU A 159 -5.71 1.51 -5.89
C LEU A 159 -6.32 1.24 -4.51
N GLY A 160 -6.85 2.29 -3.86
CA GLY A 160 -7.51 2.18 -2.57
C GLY A 160 -8.78 1.31 -2.62
N LEU A 161 -9.58 1.43 -3.68
CA LEU A 161 -10.75 0.58 -3.90
C LEU A 161 -10.37 -0.89 -4.13
N LEU A 162 -9.32 -1.13 -4.92
CA LEU A 162 -8.78 -2.46 -5.16
C LEU A 162 -8.22 -3.11 -3.90
N MET A 163 -7.59 -2.31 -3.03
CA MET A 163 -7.15 -2.73 -1.70
C MET A 163 -8.32 -3.00 -0.75
N ALA A 164 -9.43 -2.25 -0.86
CA ALA A 164 -10.62 -2.46 -0.04
C ALA A 164 -11.39 -3.74 -0.42
N LEU A 165 -11.29 -4.23 -1.66
CA LEU A 165 -12.09 -5.34 -2.16
C LEU A 165 -11.93 -6.65 -1.35
N PRO A 166 -10.71 -7.15 -1.07
CA PRO A 166 -10.57 -8.38 -0.28
C PRO A 166 -11.00 -8.22 1.18
N LEU A 167 -10.83 -7.01 1.74
CA LEU A 167 -11.30 -6.67 3.08
C LEU A 167 -12.82 -6.66 3.15
N ALA A 168 -13.47 -6.03 2.17
CA ALA A 168 -14.93 -5.99 2.05
C ALA A 168 -15.50 -7.40 1.89
N GLY A 169 -14.87 -8.25 1.06
CA GLY A 169 -15.30 -9.65 0.89
C GLY A 169 -15.14 -10.49 2.16
N ALA A 170 -14.04 -10.33 2.90
CA ALA A 170 -13.87 -10.99 4.19
C ALA A 170 -14.92 -10.51 5.22
N CYS A 171 -15.21 -9.20 5.27
CA CYS A 171 -16.29 -8.67 6.10
C CYS A 171 -17.66 -9.21 5.71
N ALA A 172 -17.97 -9.28 4.41
CA ALA A 172 -19.24 -9.82 3.90
C ALA A 172 -19.41 -11.32 4.22
N ALA A 173 -18.30 -12.07 4.26
CA ALA A 173 -18.29 -13.46 4.70
C ALA A 173 -18.39 -13.64 6.24
N GLY A 174 -18.47 -12.55 7.02
CA GLY A 174 -18.47 -12.60 8.48
C GLY A 174 -17.09 -12.92 9.09
N LEU A 175 -16.02 -12.82 8.29
CA LEU A 175 -14.65 -13.21 8.67
C LEU A 175 -13.69 -12.01 8.76
N GLY A 176 -14.20 -10.79 8.64
CA GLY A 176 -13.43 -9.56 8.77
C GLY A 176 -12.87 -9.37 10.19
N SER A 177 -11.69 -8.74 10.30
CA SER A 177 -11.11 -8.34 11.59
C SER A 177 -10.18 -7.14 11.43
N VAL A 178 -9.91 -6.44 12.54
CA VAL A 178 -8.97 -5.31 12.56
C VAL A 178 -7.57 -5.75 12.15
N GLY A 179 -7.08 -6.86 12.71
CA GLY A 179 -5.76 -7.38 12.38
C GLY A 179 -5.65 -7.88 10.93
N LEU A 180 -6.72 -8.39 10.32
CA LEU A 180 -6.74 -8.67 8.88
C LEU A 180 -6.52 -7.39 8.06
N ALA A 181 -7.23 -6.30 8.40
CA ALA A 181 -7.07 -5.03 7.71
C ALA A 181 -5.63 -4.50 7.81
N PHE A 182 -5.03 -4.55 9.01
CA PHE A 182 -3.63 -4.17 9.21
C PHE A 182 -2.68 -5.07 8.41
N ALA A 183 -2.80 -6.39 8.55
CA ALA A 183 -1.91 -7.34 7.90
C ALA A 183 -1.97 -7.20 6.37
N TYR A 184 -3.16 -7.09 5.81
CA TYR A 184 -3.36 -6.97 4.36
C TYR A 184 -2.83 -5.64 3.81
N VAL A 185 -3.19 -4.51 4.42
CA VAL A 185 -2.74 -3.17 3.97
C VAL A 185 -1.21 -3.04 4.09
N LEU A 186 -0.63 -3.49 5.20
CA LEU A 186 0.82 -3.42 5.39
C LEU A 186 1.58 -4.38 4.47
N SER A 187 1.03 -5.57 4.19
CA SER A 187 1.61 -6.48 3.19
C SER A 187 1.56 -5.87 1.79
N PHE A 188 0.45 -5.22 1.44
CA PHE A 188 0.30 -4.52 0.17
C PHE A 188 1.33 -3.40 0.01
N ASP A 189 1.46 -2.53 1.01
CA ASP A 189 2.46 -1.46 1.02
C ASP A 189 3.89 -1.99 1.00
N PHE A 190 4.17 -3.05 1.77
CA PHE A 190 5.49 -3.68 1.81
C PHE A 190 5.89 -4.22 0.44
N LEU A 191 5.01 -4.97 -0.22
CA LEU A 191 5.25 -5.47 -1.58
C LEU A 191 5.40 -4.30 -2.55
N ARG A 192 4.52 -3.31 -2.50
CA ARG A 192 4.56 -2.16 -3.40
C ARG A 192 5.84 -1.33 -3.28
N ALA A 193 6.26 -1.02 -2.06
CA ALA A 193 7.51 -0.32 -1.76
C ALA A 193 8.74 -1.15 -2.15
N MET A 194 8.69 -2.47 -1.92
CA MET A 194 9.70 -3.40 -2.42
C MET A 194 9.83 -3.28 -3.94
N GLY A 195 8.73 -3.38 -4.69
CA GLY A 195 8.78 -3.34 -6.16
C GLY A 195 9.34 -2.04 -6.75
N HIS A 196 9.29 -0.94 -5.98
CA HIS A 196 9.87 0.35 -6.41
C HIS A 196 11.22 0.64 -5.76
N CYS A 197 11.82 -0.29 -5.01
CA CYS A 197 13.05 0.01 -4.27
C CYS A 197 14.32 0.10 -5.14
N ASN A 198 14.24 -0.22 -6.44
CA ASN A 198 15.37 -0.20 -7.38
C ASN A 198 16.55 -1.13 -7.01
N VAL A 199 16.27 -2.19 -6.26
CA VAL A 199 17.26 -3.18 -5.84
C VAL A 199 16.79 -4.59 -6.23
N GLU A 200 17.66 -5.35 -6.89
CA GLU A 200 17.45 -6.78 -7.14
C GLU A 200 17.54 -7.55 -5.81
N LEU A 201 16.38 -7.96 -5.28
CA LEU A 201 16.28 -8.74 -4.04
C LEU A 201 16.43 -10.23 -4.26
N PHE A 202 15.91 -10.73 -5.38
CA PHE A 202 15.96 -12.14 -5.75
C PHE A 202 16.90 -12.32 -6.93
N PRO A 203 17.85 -13.27 -6.88
CA PRO A 203 18.78 -13.48 -7.98
C PRO A 203 18.03 -13.99 -9.22
N GLY A 204 18.31 -13.44 -10.40
CA GLY A 204 17.68 -13.90 -11.64
C GLY A 204 17.82 -15.40 -11.94
N GLY A 205 18.85 -16.07 -11.37
CA GLY A 205 19.01 -17.51 -11.43
C GLY A 205 17.84 -18.30 -10.80
N LEU A 206 17.19 -17.76 -9.77
CA LEU A 206 16.03 -18.37 -9.11
C LEU A 206 14.87 -18.58 -10.10
N PHE A 207 14.55 -17.54 -10.87
CA PHE A 207 13.46 -17.58 -11.86
C PHE A 207 13.80 -18.38 -13.12
N ARG A 208 15.09 -18.55 -13.43
CA ARG A 208 15.51 -19.47 -14.51
C ARG A 208 15.35 -20.93 -14.08
N SER A 209 15.71 -21.26 -12.84
CA SER A 209 15.59 -22.62 -12.31
C SER A 209 14.15 -23.02 -12.00
N LEU A 210 13.33 -22.07 -11.53
CA LEU A 210 11.94 -22.28 -11.17
C LEU A 210 11.04 -21.22 -11.83
N PRO A 211 10.72 -21.36 -13.13
CA PRO A 211 10.00 -20.34 -13.89
C PRO A 211 8.61 -19.99 -13.35
N PHE A 212 7.95 -20.92 -12.66
CA PHE A 212 6.63 -20.67 -12.08
C PHE A 212 6.66 -19.63 -10.95
N LEU A 213 7.82 -19.41 -10.29
CA LEU A 213 7.94 -18.44 -9.21
C LEU A 213 7.68 -16.99 -9.66
N ARG A 214 7.82 -16.68 -10.95
CA ARG A 214 7.50 -15.35 -11.50
C ARG A 214 6.03 -14.97 -11.36
N TYR A 215 5.16 -15.97 -11.14
CA TYR A 215 3.73 -15.76 -10.92
C TYR A 215 3.35 -15.76 -9.43
N LEU A 216 4.30 -16.03 -8.54
CA LEU A 216 4.07 -16.14 -7.10
C LEU A 216 4.83 -15.08 -6.30
N ILE A 217 6.01 -14.67 -6.79
CA ILE A 217 6.90 -13.72 -6.12
C ILE A 217 6.88 -12.42 -6.90
N TYR A 218 6.37 -11.38 -6.24
CA TYR A 218 6.49 -10.01 -6.74
C TYR A 218 7.93 -9.50 -6.55
N THR A 219 8.52 -8.95 -7.62
CA THR A 219 9.91 -8.46 -7.61
C THR A 219 10.05 -7.07 -8.21
N PRO A 220 11.12 -6.33 -7.85
CA PRO A 220 11.41 -5.02 -8.44
C PRO A 220 11.98 -5.10 -9.87
N THR A 221 12.35 -6.30 -10.30
CA THR A 221 12.87 -6.67 -11.63
C THR A 221 11.81 -7.38 -12.45
#